data_AF-A0A968QPI6-F1
#
_entry.id   AF-A0A968QPI6-F1
#
_cell.length_a   1.000
_cell.length_b   1.000
_cell.length_c   1.000
_cell.angle_alpha   90.00
_cell.angle_beta   90.00
_cell.angle_gamma   90.00
#
_symmetry.space_group_name_H-M   'P 1'
#
loop_
_entity.id
_entity.type
_entity.pdbx_description
1 polymer ?
#
loop_
_entity_poly.entity_id
_entity_poly.type
_entity_poly.pdbx_seq_one_letter_code
_entity_poly.pdbx_strand_id
1 'polypeptide(L)'
;MKKPKEDSKTRWHLLLGSMLEDILTPVGIRVIADFPVMSEAPECDILLLRKERKVWSEEQKKRLSDGIRDCEASHILIEFKYTESVNENALLQVLGYDYFYRRTQNLAGHDVGTFLVSSKTPERETLRVFGYSQSDR
;
A
#
# COMPACT_ATOMS: atom_id res chain seq x y z
N MET A 1 -35.37 16.13 6.15
CA MET A 1 -34.03 15.86 5.58
C MET A 1 -33.12 15.41 6.71
N LYS A 2 -32.61 14.17 6.68
CA LYS A 2 -31.59 13.72 7.64
C LYS A 2 -30.24 14.26 7.16
N LYS A 3 -29.51 15.01 8.02
CA LYS A 3 -28.11 15.35 7.76
C LYS A 3 -27.31 14.04 7.63
N PRO A 4 -26.36 13.93 6.69
CA PRO A 4 -25.42 12.82 6.72
C PRO A 4 -24.61 12.94 8.02
N LYS A 5 -24.49 11.83 8.77
CA LYS A 5 -23.50 11.73 9.82
C LYS A 5 -22.14 11.81 9.13
N GLU A 6 -21.37 12.85 9.40
CA GLU A 6 -19.93 12.81 9.17
C GLU A 6 -19.38 11.73 10.10
N ASP A 7 -19.18 10.53 9.58
CA ASP A 7 -18.27 9.57 10.20
C ASP A 7 -16.87 10.16 9.98
N SER A 8 -16.38 10.88 10.98
CA SER A 8 -15.01 11.42 10.99
C SER A 8 -14.01 10.28 11.19
N LYS A 9 -13.90 9.35 10.23
CA LYS A 9 -12.81 8.39 10.23
C LYS A 9 -11.51 9.16 10.04
N THR A 10 -10.56 8.96 10.95
CA THR A 10 -9.21 9.49 10.80
C THR A 10 -8.57 8.91 9.54
N ARG A 11 -8.09 9.79 8.66
CA ARG A 11 -7.45 9.42 7.38
C ARG A 11 -6.00 8.98 7.63
N TRP A 12 -5.83 7.79 8.20
CA TRP A 12 -4.52 7.27 8.63
C TRP A 12 -3.51 7.17 7.48
N HIS A 13 -3.98 6.91 6.25
CA HIS A 13 -3.14 6.95 5.05
C HIS A 13 -2.49 8.31 4.81
N LEU A 14 -3.18 9.42 5.07
CA LEU A 14 -2.59 10.76 4.88
C LEU A 14 -1.46 11.01 5.88
N LEU A 15 -1.65 10.58 7.13
CA LEU A 15 -0.59 10.70 8.14
C LEU A 15 0.62 9.86 7.76
N LEU A 16 0.41 8.59 7.41
CA LEU A 16 1.49 7.71 6.95
C LEU A 16 2.17 8.27 5.69
N GLY A 17 1.38 8.77 4.74
CA GLY A 17 1.86 9.39 3.51
C GLY A 17 2.75 10.58 3.79
N SER A 18 2.32 11.51 4.66
CA SER A 18 3.12 12.67 5.06
C SER A 18 4.43 12.27 5.74
N MET A 19 4.40 11.29 6.64
CA MET A 19 5.62 10.78 7.30
C MET A 19 6.58 10.14 6.29
N LEU A 20 6.07 9.38 5.34
CA LEU A 20 6.89 8.77 4.29
C LEU A 20 7.42 9.83 3.32
N GLU A 21 6.65 10.86 3.00
CA GLU A 21 7.07 11.94 2.11
C GLU A 21 8.32 12.65 2.64
N ASP A 22 8.37 12.95 3.94
CA ASP A 22 9.53 13.56 4.61
C ASP A 22 10.79 12.68 4.54
N ILE A 23 10.62 11.36 4.57
CA ILE A 23 11.72 10.38 4.63
C ILE A 23 12.22 10.00 3.23
N LEU A 24 11.30 9.91 2.26
CA LEU A 24 11.52 9.29 0.95
C LEU A 24 11.74 10.31 -0.18
N THR A 25 11.11 11.48 -0.11
CA THR A 25 11.31 12.55 -1.11
C THR A 25 12.77 13.01 -1.22
N PRO A 26 13.52 13.17 -0.11
CA PRO A 26 14.94 13.57 -0.18
C PRO A 26 15.83 12.61 -0.98
N VAL A 27 15.44 11.34 -1.07
CA VAL A 27 16.17 10.31 -1.84
C VAL A 27 15.55 10.06 -3.22
N GLY A 28 14.67 10.94 -3.69
CA GLY A 28 14.09 10.90 -5.04
C GLY A 28 12.98 9.87 -5.22
N ILE A 29 12.22 9.58 -4.15
CA ILE A 29 11.04 8.73 -4.19
C ILE A 29 9.82 9.62 -3.98
N ARG A 30 8.91 9.63 -4.95
CA ARG A 30 7.67 10.38 -4.82
C ARG A 30 6.66 9.58 -4.03
N VAL A 31 6.06 10.21 -3.03
CA VAL A 31 4.94 9.66 -2.25
C VAL A 31 3.67 10.36 -2.70
N ILE A 32 2.66 9.59 -3.08
CA ILE A 32 1.34 10.10 -3.44
C ILE A 32 0.34 9.45 -2.51
N ALA A 33 -0.18 10.24 -1.57
CA ALA A 33 -1.26 9.82 -0.69
C ALA A 33 -2.62 10.10 -1.35
N ASP A 34 -3.62 9.26 -1.08
CA ASP A 34 -5.00 9.42 -1.59
C ASP A 34 -5.08 9.31 -3.13
N PHE A 35 -4.43 8.30 -3.70
CA PHE A 35 -4.47 8.07 -5.13
C PHE A 35 -5.78 7.40 -5.56
N PRO A 36 -6.63 8.05 -6.39
CA PRO A 36 -7.89 7.46 -6.82
C PRO A 36 -7.62 6.38 -7.88
N VAL A 37 -7.60 5.11 -7.45
CA VAL A 37 -7.45 3.96 -8.37
C VAL A 37 -8.72 3.72 -9.19
N MET A 38 -9.89 4.15 -8.68
CA MET A 38 -11.19 4.04 -9.34
C MET A 38 -12.02 5.30 -9.14
N SER A 39 -12.96 5.57 -10.05
CA SER A 39 -13.86 6.74 -10.03
C SER A 39 -14.73 6.82 -8.78
N GLU A 40 -15.14 5.67 -8.24
CA GLU A 40 -15.85 5.49 -6.99
C GLU A 40 -15.11 4.44 -6.14
N ALA A 41 -13.85 4.73 -5.80
CA ALA A 41 -13.09 3.85 -4.93
C ALA A 41 -13.69 3.89 -3.50
N PRO A 42 -13.97 2.74 -2.87
CA PRO A 42 -14.35 2.73 -1.46
C PRO A 42 -13.20 3.34 -0.65
N GLU A 43 -13.49 4.36 0.17
CA GLU A 43 -12.59 5.10 1.10
C GLU A 43 -11.20 4.46 1.24
N CYS A 44 -10.32 4.73 0.28
CA CYS A 44 -9.16 3.86 0.12
C CYS A 44 -7.89 4.48 0.68
N ASP A 45 -7.21 3.69 1.51
CA ASP A 45 -6.01 4.09 2.21
C ASP A 45 -4.77 3.73 1.35
N ILE A 46 -4.78 4.14 0.09
CA ILE A 46 -3.73 3.79 -0.89
C ILE A 46 -2.63 4.86 -0.90
N LEU A 47 -1.41 4.40 -0.69
CA LEU A 47 -0.19 5.16 -0.96
C LEU A 47 0.49 4.60 -2.20
N LEU A 48 0.93 5.50 -3.07
CA LEU A 48 1.72 5.15 -4.24
C LEU A 48 3.13 5.72 -4.08
N LEU A 49 4.13 4.84 -4.02
CA LEU A 49 5.54 5.21 -4.08
C LEU A 49 6.04 5.03 -5.51
N ARG A 50 6.72 6.05 -6.05
CA ARG A 50 7.30 6.00 -7.39
C ARG A 50 8.77 6.36 -7.34
N LYS A 51 9.59 5.54 -7.98
CA LYS A 51 10.98 5.91 -8.28
C LYS A 51 11.04 6.73 -9.56
N GLU A 52 11.89 7.76 -9.57
CA GLU A 52 12.13 8.57 -10.77
C GLU A 52 13.18 7.93 -11.70
N ARG A 53 13.95 6.96 -11.19
CA ARG A 53 15.03 6.26 -11.93
C ARG A 53 14.62 4.84 -12.31
N LYS A 54 15.28 4.25 -13.31
CA LYS A 54 15.02 2.86 -13.75
C LYS A 54 15.23 1.81 -12.66
N VAL A 55 16.13 2.04 -11.71
CA VAL A 55 16.49 1.10 -10.64
C VAL A 55 16.48 1.81 -9.29
N TRP A 56 16.06 1.12 -8.23
CA TRP A 56 16.15 1.61 -6.85
C TRP A 56 17.62 1.72 -6.44
N SER A 57 18.04 2.90 -5.96
CA SER A 57 19.38 3.07 -5.39
C SER A 57 19.49 2.37 -4.03
N GLU A 58 20.71 2.05 -3.60
CA GLU A 58 20.94 1.47 -2.27
C GLU A 58 20.49 2.41 -1.14
N GLU A 59 20.59 3.72 -1.34
CA GLU A 59 20.08 4.71 -0.39
C GLU A 59 18.54 4.68 -0.30
N GLN A 60 17.87 4.55 -1.45
CA GLN A 60 16.41 4.39 -1.50
C GLN A 60 15.97 3.09 -0.81
N LYS A 61 16.60 1.96 -1.14
CA LYS A 61 16.32 0.65 -0.55
C LYS A 61 16.47 0.65 0.98
N LYS A 62 17.50 1.32 1.51
CA LYS A 62 17.71 1.45 2.97
C LYS A 62 16.58 2.17 3.70
N ARG A 63 15.80 3.00 3.00
CA ARG A 63 14.65 3.73 3.58
C ARG A 63 13.32 2.96 3.43
N LEU A 64 13.29 1.88 2.67
CA LEU A 64 12.13 1.02 2.49
C LEU A 64 12.11 -0.10 3.54
N SER A 65 10.90 -0.53 3.93
CA SER A 65 10.69 -1.69 4.81
C SER A 65 11.12 -2.98 4.11
N ASP A 66 11.50 -4.01 4.87
CA ASP A 66 12.15 -5.21 4.34
C ASP A 66 11.36 -5.87 3.19
N GLY A 67 10.04 -6.03 3.32
CA GLY A 67 9.21 -6.60 2.25
C GLY A 67 9.16 -5.76 0.96
N ILE A 68 9.31 -4.43 1.08
CA ILE A 68 9.30 -3.51 -0.07
C ILE A 68 10.71 -3.31 -0.62
N ARG A 69 11.74 -3.41 0.22
CA ARG A 69 13.15 -3.20 -0.12
C ARG A 69 13.62 -4.15 -1.22
N ASP A 70 13.12 -5.38 -1.21
CA ASP A 70 13.49 -6.42 -2.18
C ASP A 70 12.63 -6.36 -3.46
N CYS A 71 11.70 -5.41 -3.56
CA CYS A 71 10.85 -5.23 -4.73
C CYS A 71 11.55 -4.39 -5.81
N GLU A 72 11.61 -4.91 -7.04
CA GLU A 72 12.20 -4.18 -8.16
C GLU A 72 11.22 -3.26 -8.91
N ALA A 73 9.92 -3.40 -8.61
CA ALA A 73 8.85 -2.67 -9.27
C ALA A 73 9.07 -1.16 -9.23
N SER A 74 8.70 -0.48 -10.30
CA SER A 74 8.82 0.98 -10.40
C SER A 74 7.74 1.74 -9.63
N HIS A 75 6.59 1.10 -9.44
CA HIS A 75 5.43 1.62 -8.75
C HIS A 75 5.13 0.69 -7.59
N ILE A 76 5.07 1.22 -6.38
CA ILE A 76 4.70 0.44 -5.19
C ILE A 76 3.35 0.95 -4.72
N LEU A 77 2.34 0.09 -4.76
CA LEU A 77 1.03 0.35 -4.17
C LEU A 77 0.99 -0.22 -2.76
N ILE A 78 0.60 0.60 -1.80
CA ILE A 78 0.45 0.20 -0.40
C ILE A 78 -0.99 0.47 0.01
N GLU A 79 -1.73 -0.59 0.32
CA GLU A 79 -3.01 -0.49 1.02
C GLU A 79 -2.74 -0.57 2.52
N PHE A 80 -3.10 0.48 3.26
CA PHE A 80 -2.86 0.55 4.69
C PHE A 80 -4.13 0.31 5.51
N LYS A 81 -4.16 -0.79 6.27
CA LYS A 81 -5.23 -1.13 7.20
C LYS A 81 -4.85 -0.78 8.62
N TYR A 82 -5.20 0.43 9.07
CA TYR A 82 -4.89 0.87 10.44
C TYR A 82 -5.84 0.28 11.50
N THR A 83 -7.13 0.15 11.20
CA THR A 83 -8.11 -0.37 12.17
C THR A 83 -8.51 -1.81 11.89
N GLU A 84 -8.09 -2.36 10.74
CA GLU A 84 -8.47 -3.68 10.26
C GLU A 84 -7.25 -4.60 10.21
N SER A 85 -7.47 -5.88 10.50
CA SER A 85 -6.46 -6.93 10.29
C SER A 85 -6.47 -7.37 8.82
N VAL A 86 -5.38 -8.01 8.39
CA VAL A 86 -5.36 -8.79 7.15
C VAL A 86 -6.47 -9.85 7.20
N ASN A 87 -7.23 -9.96 6.11
CA ASN A 87 -8.27 -10.95 5.86
C ASN A 87 -8.48 -11.12 4.34
N GLU A 88 -9.34 -12.05 3.93
CA GLU A 88 -9.62 -12.33 2.52
C GLU A 88 -10.17 -11.12 1.76
N ASN A 89 -11.06 -10.35 2.36
CA ASN A 89 -11.61 -9.16 1.73
C ASN A 89 -10.54 -8.10 1.48
N ALA A 90 -9.64 -7.87 2.44
CA ALA A 90 -8.52 -6.94 2.29
C ALA A 90 -7.56 -7.39 1.17
N LEU A 91 -7.37 -8.70 1.00
CA LEU A 91 -6.57 -9.25 -0.08
C LEU A 91 -7.25 -9.09 -1.44
N LEU A 92 -8.54 -9.44 -1.57
CA LEU A 92 -9.29 -9.26 -2.81
C LEU A 92 -9.35 -7.78 -3.22
N GLN A 93 -9.51 -6.89 -2.24
CA GLN A 93 -9.49 -5.45 -2.43
C GLN A 93 -8.14 -4.98 -3.01
N VAL A 94 -7.02 -5.41 -2.40
CA VAL A 94 -5.69 -5.01 -2.89
C VAL A 94 -5.38 -5.54 -4.29
N LEU A 95 -5.83 -6.76 -4.61
CA LEU A 95 -5.72 -7.33 -5.96
C LEU A 95 -6.56 -6.58 -6.98
N GLY A 96 -7.74 -6.09 -6.57
CA GLY A 96 -8.56 -5.19 -7.38
C GLY A 96 -7.80 -3.90 -7.72
N TYR A 97 -7.18 -3.27 -6.74
CA TYR A 97 -6.40 -2.05 -6.97
C TYR A 97 -5.21 -2.26 -7.86
N ASP A 98 -4.46 -3.33 -7.65
CA ASP A 98 -3.36 -3.72 -8.52
C ASP A 98 -3.81 -3.82 -9.98
N TYR A 99 -4.91 -4.55 -10.23
CA TYR A 99 -5.46 -4.74 -11.57
C TYR A 99 -5.89 -3.42 -12.21
N PHE A 100 -6.70 -2.61 -11.52
CA PHE A 100 -7.22 -1.36 -12.07
C PHE A 100 -6.12 -0.31 -12.27
N TYR A 101 -5.16 -0.23 -11.34
CA TYR A 101 -4.03 0.67 -11.45
C TYR A 101 -3.18 0.34 -12.67
N ARG A 102 -2.76 -0.93 -12.82
CA ARG A 102 -1.98 -1.38 -13.98
C ARG A 102 -2.70 -1.09 -15.29
N ARG A 103 -4.00 -1.38 -15.35
CA ARG A 103 -4.82 -1.14 -16.54
C ARG A 103 -4.91 0.34 -16.88
N THR A 104 -5.07 1.21 -15.89
CA THR A 104 -5.24 2.65 -16.08
C THR A 104 -3.93 3.34 -16.46
N GLN A 105 -2.80 2.85 -15.92
CA GLN A 105 -1.47 3.37 -16.21
C GLN A 105 -0.76 2.65 -17.37
N ASN A 106 -1.39 1.63 -17.97
CA ASN A 106 -0.83 0.78 -19.01
C ASN A 106 0.54 0.17 -18.61
N LEU A 107 0.61 -0.40 -17.41
CA LEU A 107 1.82 -0.99 -16.83
C LEU A 107 1.81 -2.52 -16.91
N ALA A 108 2.99 -3.13 -17.05
CA ALA A 108 3.14 -4.57 -16.98
C ALA A 108 3.01 -5.07 -15.53
N GLY A 109 2.79 -6.37 -15.35
CA GLY A 109 2.66 -6.99 -14.02
C GLY A 109 3.89 -6.77 -13.12
N HIS A 110 5.09 -6.75 -13.70
CA HIS A 110 6.34 -6.56 -12.95
C HIS A 110 6.64 -5.09 -12.64
N ASP A 111 5.93 -4.14 -13.25
CA ASP A 111 6.16 -2.72 -13.03
C ASP A 111 5.55 -2.23 -11.72
N VAL A 112 4.60 -3.00 -11.16
CA VAL A 112 3.83 -2.67 -9.96
C VAL A 112 4.05 -3.75 -8.88
N GLY A 113 4.47 -3.31 -7.69
CA GLY A 113 4.54 -4.13 -6.50
C GLY A 113 3.43 -3.70 -5.53
N THR A 114 2.53 -4.61 -5.19
CA THR A 114 1.36 -4.30 -4.37
C THR A 114 1.49 -4.94 -2.99
N PHE A 115 1.35 -4.13 -1.94
CA PHE A 115 1.55 -4.52 -0.56
C PHE A 115 0.33 -4.18 0.29
N LEU A 116 -0.11 -5.14 1.09
CA LEU A 116 -1.09 -4.93 2.14
C LEU A 116 -0.35 -4.77 3.47
N VAL A 117 -0.49 -3.62 4.10
CA VAL A 117 0.14 -3.30 5.39
C VAL A 117 -0.95 -3.15 6.44
N SER A 118 -0.87 -3.91 7.53
CA SER A 118 -1.78 -3.78 8.67
C SER A 118 -1.02 -3.38 9.93
N SER A 119 -1.60 -2.49 10.72
CA SER A 119 -1.09 -2.17 12.06
C SER A 119 -1.58 -3.17 13.12
N LYS A 120 -2.51 -4.07 12.77
CA LYS A 120 -3.01 -5.14 13.63
C LYS A 120 -2.29 -6.44 13.32
N THR A 121 -1.94 -7.17 14.37
CA THR A 121 -1.43 -8.54 14.24
C THR A 121 -2.48 -9.40 13.54
N PRO A 122 -2.15 -10.06 12.41
CA PRO A 122 -3.07 -10.96 11.73
C PRO A 122 -3.56 -12.09 12.64
N GLU A 123 -4.82 -12.45 12.50
CA GLU A 123 -5.39 -13.57 13.24
C GLU A 123 -4.74 -14.91 12.84
N ARG A 124 -4.53 -15.81 13.81
CA ARG A 124 -3.91 -17.13 13.56
C ARG A 124 -4.67 -17.96 12.53
N GLU A 125 -6.00 -17.85 12.53
CA GLU A 125 -6.85 -18.56 11.57
C GLU A 125 -6.59 -18.06 10.15
N THR A 126 -6.60 -16.75 9.94
CA THR A 126 -6.27 -16.11 8.67
C THR A 126 -4.88 -16.50 8.18
N LEU A 127 -3.88 -16.46 9.06
CA LEU A 127 -2.51 -16.88 8.72
C LEU A 127 -2.47 -18.34 8.26
N ARG A 128 -3.20 -19.24 8.94
CA ARG A 128 -3.29 -20.66 8.57
C ARG A 128 -3.96 -20.84 7.21
N VAL A 129 -5.08 -20.17 6.96
CA VAL A 129 -5.81 -20.22 5.68
C VAL A 129 -4.92 -19.80 4.51
N PHE A 130 -4.07 -18.78 4.72
CA PHE A 130 -3.12 -18.32 3.72
C PHE A 130 -1.78 -19.08 3.70
N GLY A 131 -1.62 -20.13 4.51
CA GLY A 131 -0.42 -20.96 4.51
C GLY A 131 0.82 -20.30 5.12
N TYR A 132 0.66 -19.23 5.92
CA TYR A 132 1.79 -18.63 6.62
C TYR A 132 2.27 -19.55 7.74
N SER A 133 3.58 -19.80 7.75
CA SER A 133 4.29 -20.46 8.84
C SER A 133 5.20 -19.45 9.56
N GLN A 134 5.47 -19.70 10.84
CA GLN A 134 6.46 -18.93 11.56
C GLN A 134 7.82 -19.10 10.87
N SER A 135 8.47 -18.00 10.52
CA SER A 135 9.84 -18.04 10.01
C SER A 135 10.80 -18.42 11.13
N ASP A 136 11.84 -19.18 10.80
CA ASP A 136 12.96 -19.42 11.71
C ASP A 136 13.58 -18.07 12.09
N ARG A 137 13.79 -17.85 13.40
CA ARG A 137 14.34 -16.61 13.96
C ARG A 137 15.86 -16.61 13.94
#